data_AF-A0A015JIX3-F1
#
_entry.id   AF-A0A015JIX3-F1
#
_cell.length_a   1.000
_cell.length_b   1.000
_cell.length_c   1.000
_cell.angle_alpha   90.00
_cell.angle_beta   90.00
_cell.angle_gamma   90.00
#
_symmetry.space_group_name_H-M   'P 1'
#
loop_
_entity.id
_entity.type
_entity.pdbx_description
1 polymer ?
#
loop_
_entity_poly.entity_id
_entity_poly.type
_entity_poly.pdbx_seq_one_letter_code
_entity_poly.pdbx_strand_id
1 'polypeptide(L)'
;MDDEELLEVCSQSSQFRNIMLRKPISGRNTNIVIDTTFQIDLSLVYESFGYHTSMINKTFSFYKYASYISGEAQHHLNIDDVVTIQVANYGESYAVIKGIFKHKSNDGYFYPFIYVNWFEDANKNHDKLDCPIFVLRRDDFYRNIFPLTVIDKVRKVHFVHDCNARCKDSHDSENKHYLKNDFFFEAI
;
A
#
# COMPACT_ATOMS: atom_id res chain seq x y z
N MET A 1 20.63 -22.08 -2.22
CA MET A 1 19.44 -22.34 -1.38
C MET A 1 18.48 -21.21 -1.72
N ASP A 2 17.46 -21.58 -2.48
CA ASP A 2 16.43 -20.79 -3.18
C ASP A 2 16.90 -19.60 -4.02
N ASP A 3 17.03 -19.84 -5.33
CA ASP A 3 17.02 -18.80 -6.35
C ASP A 3 15.64 -18.11 -6.29
N GLU A 4 15.57 -17.02 -5.52
CA GLU A 4 14.37 -16.21 -5.39
C GLU A 4 13.96 -15.69 -6.78
N GLU A 5 12.90 -16.25 -7.36
CA GLU A 5 12.42 -15.91 -8.70
C GLU A 5 12.12 -14.40 -8.77
N LEU A 6 13.07 -13.65 -9.35
CA LEU A 6 12.96 -12.22 -9.59
C LEU A 6 12.08 -12.00 -10.80
N LEU A 7 10.91 -11.40 -10.57
CA LEU A 7 9.97 -11.10 -11.64
C LEU A 7 9.91 -9.60 -11.90
N GLU A 8 10.42 -9.20 -13.07
CA GLU A 8 10.29 -7.84 -13.59
C GLU A 8 8.88 -7.59 -14.10
N VAL A 9 8.35 -6.42 -13.76
CA VAL A 9 7.03 -5.98 -14.20
C VAL A 9 7.12 -4.59 -14.81
N CYS A 10 6.17 -4.28 -15.68
CA CYS A 10 6.09 -2.99 -16.36
C CYS A 10 5.78 -1.88 -15.37
N SER A 11 6.32 -0.69 -15.63
CA SER A 11 6.06 0.49 -14.83
C SER A 11 4.96 1.34 -15.45
N GLN A 12 4.03 1.84 -14.63
CA GLN A 12 3.04 2.84 -15.03
C GLN A 12 3.58 4.28 -15.01
N SER A 13 4.86 4.47 -14.67
CA SER A 13 5.52 5.79 -14.64
C SER A 13 6.98 5.69 -15.09
N SER A 14 7.43 6.61 -15.94
CA SER A 14 8.83 6.66 -16.40
C SER A 14 9.85 6.97 -15.29
N GLN A 15 9.37 7.45 -14.13
CA GLN A 15 10.18 7.73 -12.95
C GLN A 15 10.57 6.47 -12.18
N PHE A 16 9.80 5.38 -12.32
CA PHE A 16 10.02 4.12 -11.62
C PHE A 16 10.55 3.09 -12.62
N ARG A 17 11.68 2.47 -12.30
CA ARG A 17 12.37 1.50 -13.16
C ARG A 17 12.73 0.25 -12.36
N ASN A 18 13.00 -0.84 -13.07
CA ASN A 18 13.43 -2.11 -12.50
C ASN A 18 12.52 -2.56 -11.34
N ILE A 19 11.21 -2.53 -11.54
CA ILE A 19 10.26 -2.94 -10.52
C ILE A 19 10.30 -4.47 -10.41
N MET A 20 10.76 -4.95 -9.26
CA MET A 20 10.95 -6.36 -8.95
C MET A 20 9.97 -6.78 -7.86
N LEU A 21 9.21 -7.84 -8.09
CA LEU A 21 8.33 -8.45 -7.08
C LEU A 21 8.95 -9.74 -6.56
N ARG A 22 8.91 -9.97 -5.24
CA ARG A 22 9.64 -11.06 -4.59
C ARG A 22 8.82 -11.76 -3.51
N LYS A 23 9.20 -13.01 -3.21
CA LYS A 23 8.49 -13.93 -2.31
C LYS A 23 6.99 -14.01 -2.61
N PRO A 24 6.60 -14.76 -3.66
CA PRO A 24 5.21 -15.01 -3.97
C PRO A 24 4.44 -15.50 -2.75
N ILE A 25 3.22 -15.00 -2.59
CA ILE A 25 2.29 -15.41 -1.55
C ILE A 25 1.17 -16.22 -2.22
N SER A 26 0.87 -17.40 -1.67
CA SER A 26 -0.33 -18.13 -2.08
C SER A 26 -1.56 -17.25 -1.83
N GLY A 27 -2.45 -17.10 -2.80
CA GLY A 27 -3.65 -16.25 -2.67
C GLY A 27 -4.56 -16.60 -1.48
N ARG A 28 -4.41 -17.79 -0.89
CA ARG A 28 -5.10 -18.18 0.36
C ARG A 28 -4.52 -17.53 1.63
N ASN A 29 -3.31 -16.99 1.55
CA ASN A 29 -2.58 -16.41 2.68
C ASN A 29 -2.67 -14.88 2.71
N THR A 30 -3.41 -14.27 1.79
CA THR A 30 -3.68 -12.84 1.82
C THR A 30 -5.00 -12.60 2.55
N ASN A 31 -5.01 -11.71 3.55
CA ASN A 31 -6.23 -11.26 4.23
C ASN A 31 -7.07 -10.28 3.36
N ILE A 32 -6.90 -10.33 2.03
CA ILE A 32 -7.56 -9.46 1.06
C ILE A 32 -8.70 -10.23 0.43
N VAL A 33 -9.90 -9.67 0.52
CA VAL A 33 -11.09 -10.22 -0.14
C VAL A 33 -11.10 -9.76 -1.59
N ILE A 34 -11.06 -10.71 -2.53
CA ILE A 34 -11.12 -10.42 -3.97
C ILE A 34 -12.58 -10.51 -4.41
N ASP A 35 -13.31 -9.42 -4.25
CA ASP A 35 -14.73 -9.30 -4.57
C ASP A 35 -14.98 -8.34 -5.75
N THR A 36 -16.23 -7.87 -5.86
CA THR A 36 -16.63 -6.89 -6.88
C THR A 36 -15.99 -5.52 -6.65
N THR A 37 -15.86 -5.09 -5.40
CA THR A 37 -15.23 -3.80 -5.05
C THR A 37 -13.76 -3.80 -5.49
N PHE A 38 -13.03 -4.88 -5.20
CA PHE A 38 -11.64 -5.04 -5.65
C PHE A 38 -11.51 -4.92 -7.19
N GLN A 39 -12.43 -5.52 -7.94
CA GLN A 39 -12.42 -5.47 -9.41
C GLN A 39 -12.77 -4.08 -9.96
N ILE A 40 -13.70 -3.36 -9.31
CA ILE A 40 -14.06 -1.99 -9.66
C ILE A 40 -12.86 -1.06 -9.43
N ASP A 41 -12.24 -1.15 -8.26
CA ASP A 41 -11.06 -0.36 -7.90
C ASP A 41 -9.91 -0.57 -8.89
N LEU A 42 -9.62 -1.82 -9.22
CA LEU A 42 -8.58 -2.14 -10.17
C LEU A 42 -8.89 -1.58 -11.57
N SER A 43 -10.15 -1.68 -12.03
CA SER A 43 -10.57 -1.13 -13.32
C SER A 43 -10.38 0.40 -13.37
N LEU A 44 -10.81 1.11 -12.32
CA LEU A 44 -10.63 2.56 -12.19
C LEU A 44 -9.15 2.97 -12.17
N VAL A 45 -8.30 2.14 -11.56
CA VAL A 45 -6.85 2.36 -11.55
C VAL A 45 -6.28 2.23 -12.96
N TYR A 46 -6.67 1.23 -13.75
CA TYR A 46 -6.21 1.11 -15.13
C TYR A 46 -6.66 2.28 -16.01
N GLU A 47 -7.89 2.76 -15.82
CA GLU A 47 -8.38 3.96 -16.51
C GLU A 47 -7.52 5.19 -16.19
N SER A 48 -7.02 5.30 -14.96
CA SER A 48 -6.21 6.46 -14.53
C SER A 48 -4.87 6.61 -15.25
N PHE A 49 -4.35 5.55 -15.87
CA PHE A 49 -3.14 5.59 -16.69
C PHE A 49 -3.37 5.14 -18.14
N GLY A 50 -4.61 5.26 -18.64
CA GLY A 50 -4.94 5.19 -20.07
C GLY A 50 -5.46 3.86 -20.60
N TYR A 51 -5.81 2.91 -19.73
CA TYR A 51 -6.38 1.61 -20.13
C TYR A 51 -7.88 1.57 -19.86
N HIS A 52 -8.70 1.74 -20.91
CA HIS A 52 -10.17 1.86 -20.81
C HIS A 52 -10.94 0.58 -21.21
N THR A 53 -10.27 -0.56 -21.31
CA THR A 53 -10.89 -1.82 -21.77
C THR A 53 -11.33 -2.70 -20.62
N SER A 54 -12.41 -3.45 -20.80
CA SER A 54 -12.89 -4.44 -19.82
C SER A 54 -11.81 -5.46 -19.45
N MET A 55 -11.59 -5.67 -18.15
CA MET A 55 -10.59 -6.61 -17.66
C MET A 55 -11.03 -8.05 -17.89
N ILE A 56 -10.33 -8.78 -18.76
CA ILE A 56 -10.63 -10.19 -19.05
C ILE A 56 -9.97 -11.10 -18.00
N ASN A 57 -8.75 -10.75 -17.60
CA ASN A 57 -8.01 -11.51 -16.61
C ASN A 57 -8.54 -11.25 -15.20
N LYS A 58 -8.76 -12.32 -14.43
CA LYS A 58 -9.17 -12.27 -13.02
C LYS A 58 -8.15 -12.93 -12.09
N THR A 59 -6.96 -13.24 -12.61
CA THR A 59 -5.89 -13.86 -11.86
C THR A 59 -4.92 -12.79 -11.34
N PHE A 60 -4.67 -12.87 -10.03
CA PHE A 60 -3.79 -11.98 -9.29
C PHE A 60 -2.68 -12.81 -8.65
N SER A 61 -1.45 -12.29 -8.66
CA SER A 61 -0.33 -12.91 -7.95
C SER A 61 0.20 -11.93 -6.92
N PHE A 62 0.19 -12.34 -5.66
CA PHE A 62 0.61 -11.51 -4.52
C PHE A 62 2.04 -11.81 -4.09
N TYR A 63 2.68 -10.84 -3.46
CA TYR A 63 4.11 -10.85 -3.11
C TYR A 63 4.32 -10.19 -1.75
N LYS A 64 5.35 -10.62 -1.00
CA LYS A 64 5.66 -10.02 0.31
C LYS A 64 6.33 -8.66 0.20
N TYR A 65 7.14 -8.45 -0.84
CA TYR A 65 7.83 -7.18 -1.05
C TYR A 65 8.09 -6.88 -2.52
N ALA A 66 8.29 -5.60 -2.78
CA ALA A 66 8.72 -5.05 -4.05
C ALA A 66 9.99 -4.22 -3.86
N SER A 67 10.77 -4.09 -4.93
CA SER A 67 11.85 -3.10 -5.00
C SER A 67 11.81 -2.41 -6.35
N TYR A 68 12.27 -1.16 -6.39
CA TYR A 68 12.31 -0.36 -7.61
C TYR A 68 13.40 0.70 -7.52
N ILE A 69 13.76 1.27 -8.67
CA ILE A 69 14.66 2.40 -8.78
C ILE A 69 13.83 3.65 -9.10
N SER A 70 14.03 4.71 -8.33
CA SER A 70 13.48 6.04 -8.60
C SER A 70 14.57 7.09 -8.37
N GLY A 71 14.78 7.96 -9.34
CA GLY A 71 15.98 8.82 -9.38
C GLY A 71 17.26 7.97 -9.38
N GLU A 72 18.13 8.21 -8.40
CA GLU A 72 19.41 7.49 -8.23
C GLU A 72 19.36 6.43 -7.10
N ALA A 73 18.21 6.28 -6.44
CA ALA A 73 18.08 5.43 -5.26
C ALA A 73 17.27 4.15 -5.55
N GLN A 74 17.65 3.07 -4.88
CA GLN A 74 16.86 1.85 -4.81
C GLN A 74 15.95 1.88 -3.59
N HIS A 75 14.67 1.64 -3.80
CA HIS A 75 13.65 1.60 -2.76
C HIS A 75 13.12 0.19 -2.58
N HIS A 76 12.66 -0.11 -1.36
CA HIS A 76 12.09 -1.38 -0.97
C HIS A 76 10.74 -1.13 -0.29
N LEU A 77 9.76 -1.96 -0.61
CA LEU A 77 8.40 -1.92 -0.08
C LEU A 77 8.03 -3.29 0.44
N ASN A 78 7.48 -3.36 1.63
CA ASN A 78 6.97 -4.57 2.24
C ASN A 78 5.48 -4.41 2.52
N ILE A 79 4.78 -5.55 2.62
CA ILE A 79 3.50 -5.56 3.33
C ILE A 79 3.74 -5.02 4.75
N ASP A 80 2.77 -4.25 5.23
CA ASP A 80 2.76 -3.49 6.49
C ASP A 80 3.67 -2.26 6.55
N ASP A 81 4.40 -1.92 5.48
CA ASP A 81 5.05 -0.61 5.39
C ASP A 81 3.98 0.49 5.31
N VAL A 82 4.20 1.58 6.07
CA VAL A 82 3.45 2.83 5.94
C VAL A 82 4.04 3.64 4.79
N VAL A 83 3.18 4.10 3.90
CA VAL A 83 3.53 4.90 2.74
C VAL A 83 2.70 6.19 2.67
N THR A 84 3.28 7.17 2.00
CA THR A 84 2.58 8.39 1.60
C THR A 84 2.11 8.24 0.16
N ILE A 85 0.83 8.51 -0.08
CA ILE A 85 0.22 8.51 -1.41
C ILE A 85 -0.29 9.93 -1.67
N GLN A 86 0.17 10.53 -2.78
CA GLN A 86 -0.36 11.80 -3.25
C GLN A 86 -1.61 11.53 -4.08
N VAL A 87 -2.78 11.90 -3.56
CA VAL A 87 -4.04 11.85 -4.33
C VAL A 87 -4.43 13.29 -4.65
N ALA A 88 -4.67 13.58 -5.93
CA ALA A 88 -4.88 14.92 -6.47
C ALA A 88 -5.94 15.78 -5.73
N ASN A 89 -6.83 15.16 -4.96
CA ASN A 89 -7.90 15.82 -4.21
C ASN A 89 -7.78 15.74 -2.69
N TYR A 90 -6.81 14.99 -2.13
CA TYR A 90 -6.68 14.74 -0.69
C TYR A 90 -5.34 15.20 -0.10
N GLY A 91 -4.46 15.78 -0.92
CA GLY A 91 -3.12 16.19 -0.46
C GLY A 91 -2.28 14.99 -0.01
N GLU A 92 -1.36 15.23 0.92
CA GLU A 92 -0.51 14.18 1.50
C GLU A 92 -1.37 13.23 2.36
N SER A 93 -1.56 12.00 1.90
CA SER A 93 -2.37 10.98 2.59
C SER A 93 -1.50 9.78 2.99
N TYR A 94 -1.77 9.19 4.15
CA TYR A 94 -0.99 8.07 4.68
C TYR A 94 -1.78 6.77 4.59
N ALA A 95 -1.11 5.70 4.20
CA ALA A 95 -1.71 4.37 4.11
C ALA A 95 -0.72 3.29 4.55
N VAL A 96 -1.24 2.14 4.98
CA VAL A 96 -0.45 0.94 5.22
C VAL A 96 -0.67 -0.05 4.09
N ILE A 97 0.41 -0.60 3.55
CA ILE A 97 0.35 -1.62 2.50
C ILE A 97 -0.17 -2.92 3.12
N LYS A 98 -1.28 -3.44 2.60
CA LYS A 98 -1.81 -4.77 2.99
C LYS A 98 -1.63 -5.82 1.91
N GLY A 99 -1.36 -5.40 0.67
CA GLY A 99 -0.98 -6.31 -0.40
C GLY A 99 -0.12 -5.64 -1.45
N ILE A 100 0.77 -6.44 -2.03
CA ILE A 100 1.53 -6.10 -3.24
C ILE A 100 1.22 -7.19 -4.24
N PHE A 101 0.77 -6.83 -5.43
CA PHE A 101 0.39 -7.82 -6.44
C PHE A 101 0.69 -7.35 -7.85
N LYS A 102 0.75 -8.30 -8.78
CA LYS A 102 0.72 -8.01 -10.21
C LYS A 102 -0.57 -8.46 -10.84
N HIS A 103 -0.96 -7.76 -11.90
CA HIS A 103 -2.06 -8.14 -12.76
C HIS A 103 -1.65 -8.01 -14.23
N LYS A 104 -2.09 -8.96 -15.06
CA LYS A 104 -1.84 -8.96 -16.50
C LYS A 104 -2.94 -8.16 -17.20
N SER A 105 -2.57 -7.08 -17.86
CA SER A 105 -3.49 -6.28 -18.67
C SER A 105 -3.81 -6.97 -20.00
N ASN A 106 -4.78 -6.44 -20.72
CA ASN A 106 -5.20 -6.93 -22.03
C ASN A 106 -4.12 -6.75 -23.11
N ASP A 107 -3.15 -5.86 -22.89
CA ASP A 107 -1.96 -5.70 -23.75
C ASP A 107 -0.93 -6.82 -23.60
N GLY A 108 -1.15 -7.75 -22.66
CA GLY A 108 -0.27 -8.88 -22.39
C GLY A 108 0.82 -8.61 -21.34
N TYR A 109 0.95 -7.38 -20.86
CA TYR A 109 1.99 -6.98 -19.90
C TYR A 109 1.50 -7.08 -18.44
N PHE A 110 2.45 -7.34 -17.53
CA PHE A 110 2.18 -7.38 -16.10
C PHE A 110 2.51 -6.04 -15.46
N TYR A 111 1.57 -5.53 -14.66
CA TYR A 111 1.69 -4.26 -13.96
C TYR A 111 1.59 -4.45 -12.44
N PRO A 112 2.39 -3.73 -11.63
CA PRO A 112 2.38 -3.81 -10.18
C PRO A 112 1.34 -2.88 -9.56
N PHE A 113 0.72 -3.38 -8.51
CA PHE A 113 -0.28 -2.67 -7.72
C PHE A 113 -0.03 -2.89 -6.22
N ILE A 114 -0.50 -1.93 -5.44
CA ILE A 114 -0.61 -2.01 -3.99
C ILE A 114 -2.08 -2.00 -3.60
N TYR A 115 -2.42 -2.80 -2.59
CA TYR A 115 -3.68 -2.73 -1.87
C TYR A 115 -3.39 -2.15 -0.48
N VAL A 116 -4.10 -1.09 -0.10
CA VAL A 116 -3.79 -0.31 1.11
C VAL A 116 -5.00 -0.08 1.99
N ASN A 117 -4.73 0.10 3.29
CA ASN A 117 -5.70 0.64 4.24
C ASN A 117 -5.29 2.06 4.61
N TRP A 118 -6.25 2.98 4.64
CA TRP A 118 -6.00 4.41 4.88
C TRP A 118 -5.89 4.76 6.36
N PHE A 119 -5.01 5.69 6.68
CA PHE A 119 -5.03 6.42 7.93
C PHE A 119 -5.87 7.69 7.75
N GLU A 120 -6.89 7.85 8.58
CA GLU A 120 -7.69 9.07 8.63
C GLU A 120 -7.37 9.85 9.90
N ASP A 121 -7.17 11.17 9.77
CA ASP A 121 -6.93 12.05 10.91
C ASP A 121 -8.18 12.09 11.81
N ALA A 122 -8.01 11.76 13.09
CA ALA A 122 -9.10 11.83 14.07
C ALA A 122 -9.45 13.29 14.47
N ASN A 123 -8.70 14.27 13.96
CA ASN A 123 -8.72 15.68 14.32
C ASN A 123 -8.57 15.91 15.83
N LYS A 124 -7.70 15.09 16.45
CA LYS A 124 -7.44 15.08 17.90
C LYS A 124 -6.00 14.72 18.16
N ASN A 125 -5.44 15.31 19.21
CA ASN A 125 -4.13 14.94 19.73
C ASN A 125 -4.27 14.00 20.92
N HIS A 126 -3.24 13.19 21.15
CA HIS A 126 -3.16 12.33 22.31
C HIS A 126 -2.87 13.13 23.58
N ASP A 127 -3.75 13.04 24.57
CA ASP A 127 -3.77 13.90 25.78
C ASP A 127 -2.43 14.03 26.52
N LYS A 128 -1.55 13.03 26.46
CA LYS A 128 -0.24 13.04 27.15
C LYS A 128 0.95 13.39 26.26
N LEU A 129 0.88 13.03 24.99
CA LEU A 129 2.01 13.12 24.07
C LEU A 129 1.87 14.29 23.10
N ASP A 130 0.65 14.84 23.01
CA ASP A 130 0.25 15.88 22.06
C ASP A 130 0.48 15.50 20.58
N CYS A 131 0.71 14.21 20.30
CA CYS A 131 0.83 13.69 18.94
C CYS A 131 -0.55 13.59 18.27
N PRO A 132 -0.66 13.89 16.96
CA PRO A 132 -1.89 13.65 16.21
C PRO A 132 -2.31 12.17 16.22
N ILE A 133 -3.60 11.92 16.44
CA ILE A 133 -4.20 10.58 16.40
C ILE A 133 -4.79 10.34 15.02
N PHE A 134 -4.46 9.20 14.44
CA PHE A 134 -5.04 8.67 13.22
C PHE A 134 -5.78 7.38 13.49
N VAL A 135 -6.83 7.12 12.71
CA VAL A 135 -7.62 5.89 12.75
C VAL A 135 -7.37 5.11 11.46
N LEU A 136 -6.97 3.85 11.61
CA LEU A 136 -6.82 2.95 10.47
C LEU A 136 -8.19 2.48 9.96
N ARG A 137 -8.54 2.89 8.74
CA ARG A 137 -9.78 2.50 8.07
C ARG A 137 -9.59 1.19 7.30
N ARG A 138 -10.67 0.38 7.27
CA ARG A 138 -10.75 -0.87 6.51
C ARG A 138 -12.02 -0.94 5.65
N ASP A 139 -12.68 0.20 5.44
CA ASP A 139 -13.95 0.29 4.73
C ASP A 139 -13.76 0.69 3.26
N ASP A 140 -14.75 0.33 2.43
CA ASP A 140 -14.73 0.43 0.97
C ASP A 140 -15.12 1.83 0.45
N PHE A 141 -15.20 2.83 1.33
CA PHE A 141 -15.57 4.19 0.92
C PHE A 141 -14.47 4.88 0.11
N TYR A 142 -13.23 4.42 0.27
CA TYR A 142 -12.06 4.92 -0.44
C TYR A 142 -11.55 3.87 -1.41
N ARG A 143 -10.95 4.32 -2.52
CA ARG A 143 -10.15 3.41 -3.34
C ARG A 143 -9.02 2.83 -2.51
N ASN A 144 -8.87 1.52 -2.51
CA ASN A 144 -7.81 0.79 -1.79
C ASN A 144 -6.72 0.29 -2.72
N ILE A 145 -6.96 0.26 -4.04
CA ILE A 145 -5.95 -0.18 -5.02
C ILE A 145 -5.30 1.02 -5.69
N PHE A 146 -3.98 0.97 -5.82
CA PHE A 146 -3.20 1.97 -6.54
C PHE A 146 -2.07 1.33 -7.36
N PRO A 147 -1.63 1.98 -8.46
CA PRO A 147 -0.35 1.63 -9.07
C PRO A 147 0.77 1.75 -8.03
N LEU A 148 1.75 0.86 -8.04
CA LEU A 148 2.90 0.98 -7.12
C LEU A 148 3.63 2.33 -7.28
N THR A 149 3.57 2.91 -8.47
CA THR A 149 4.24 4.14 -8.88
C THR A 149 3.64 5.43 -8.32
N VAL A 150 2.53 5.38 -7.56
CA VAL A 150 1.97 6.58 -6.90
C VAL A 150 2.62 6.88 -5.55
N ILE A 151 3.47 5.99 -5.06
CA ILE A 151 4.17 6.16 -3.79
C ILE A 151 5.21 7.27 -3.96
N ASP A 152 4.94 8.42 -3.38
CA ASP A 152 5.81 9.60 -3.46
C ASP A 152 7.13 9.33 -2.72
N LYS A 153 7.06 8.77 -1.49
CA LYS A 153 8.22 8.35 -0.69
C LYS A 153 7.88 7.18 0.23
N VAL A 154 8.81 6.24 0.37
CA VAL A 154 8.78 5.18 1.38
C VAL A 154 9.50 5.70 2.63
N ARG A 155 8.85 5.64 3.80
CA ARG A 155 9.40 5.97 5.14
C ARG A 155 9.77 7.45 5.37
N LYS A 156 8.78 8.34 5.32
CA LYS A 156 8.90 9.67 5.93
C LYS A 156 8.16 9.82 7.26
N VAL A 157 7.17 8.98 7.50
CA VAL A 157 6.27 9.12 8.65
C VAL A 157 6.17 7.79 9.37
N HIS A 158 6.35 7.83 10.69
CA HIS A 158 6.27 6.66 11.56
C HIS A 158 4.96 6.71 12.32
N PHE A 159 4.11 5.69 12.13
CA PHE A 159 2.93 5.50 12.95
C PHE A 159 3.21 4.49 14.05
N VAL A 160 2.82 4.82 15.28
CA VAL A 160 2.92 3.94 16.44
C VAL A 160 1.52 3.59 16.88
N HIS A 161 1.23 2.30 17.10
CA HIS A 161 -0.08 1.89 17.61
C HIS A 161 -0.36 2.51 18.98
N ASP A 162 -1.50 3.17 19.15
CA ASP A 162 -1.93 3.78 20.41
C ASP A 162 -2.52 2.71 21.34
N CYS A 163 -1.68 1.77 21.78
CA CYS A 163 -2.14 0.64 22.59
C CYS A 163 -2.70 1.10 23.94
N ASN A 164 -3.95 0.71 24.23
CA ASN A 164 -4.64 1.05 25.47
C ASN A 164 -5.53 -0.12 25.94
N ALA A 165 -6.30 0.08 27.01
CA ALA A 165 -7.16 -0.97 27.60
C ALA A 165 -8.22 -1.55 26.65
N ARG A 166 -8.44 -0.95 25.47
CA ARG A 166 -9.32 -1.48 24.42
C ARG A 166 -8.64 -2.52 23.52
N CYS A 167 -7.34 -2.74 23.66
CA CYS A 167 -6.63 -3.81 22.98
C CYS A 167 -6.92 -5.15 23.67
N LYS A 168 -7.69 -6.04 23.05
CA LYS A 168 -7.74 -7.46 23.43
C LYS A 168 -6.58 -8.20 22.78
N ASP A 169 -6.11 -9.24 23.44
CA ASP A 169 -4.90 -10.04 23.15
C ASP A 169 -4.47 -10.02 21.68
N SER A 170 -3.19 -9.73 21.44
CA SER A 170 -2.51 -9.57 20.13
C SER A 170 -2.73 -8.26 19.35
N HIS A 171 -3.17 -7.17 19.99
CA HIS A 171 -3.17 -5.80 19.46
C HIS A 171 -4.12 -5.46 18.29
N ASP A 172 -4.90 -6.38 17.70
CA ASP A 172 -5.25 -6.20 16.27
C ASP A 172 -6.74 -6.14 15.81
N SER A 173 -7.72 -5.91 16.69
CA SER A 173 -9.13 -5.89 16.24
C SER A 173 -9.98 -4.70 16.65
N GLU A 174 -9.97 -4.28 17.92
CA GLU A 174 -10.89 -3.23 18.40
C GLU A 174 -10.26 -1.83 18.41
N ASN A 175 -8.96 -1.72 18.68
CA ASN A 175 -8.27 -0.44 18.71
C ASN A 175 -7.46 -0.19 17.43
N LYS A 176 -8.00 0.69 16.59
CA LYS A 176 -7.41 1.10 15.31
C LYS A 176 -6.72 2.46 15.39
N HIS A 177 -6.43 2.96 16.59
CA HIS A 177 -5.78 4.25 16.78
C HIS A 177 -4.27 4.12 16.65
N TYR A 178 -3.68 5.07 15.95
CA TYR A 178 -2.25 5.19 15.73
C TYR A 178 -1.84 6.64 15.98
N LEU A 179 -0.70 6.83 16.61
CA LEU A 179 -0.08 8.12 16.80
C LEU A 179 0.85 8.37 15.61
N LYS A 180 0.68 9.51 14.95
CA LYS A 180 1.70 10.00 14.03
C LYS A 180 2.88 10.48 14.88
N ASN A 181 4.02 9.82 14.75
CA ASN A 181 5.21 10.20 15.50
C ASN A 181 5.96 11.30 14.75
N ASP A 182 5.69 12.54 15.14
CA ASP A 182 6.38 13.74 14.64
C ASP A 182 7.76 13.97 15.30
N PHE A 183 8.12 13.16 16.31
CA PHE A 183 9.32 13.31 17.14
C PHE A 183 10.47 12.36 16.76
N PHE A 184 10.33 11.55 15.70
CA PHE A 184 11.46 10.75 15.22
C PHE A 184 12.55 11.66 14.69
N PHE A 185 13.62 11.78 15.49
CA PHE A 185 14.92 12.26 15.07
C PHE A 185 15.43 11.38 13.92
N GLU A 186 15.87 12.00 12.82
CA GLU A 186 16.81 11.33 11.92
C GLU A 186 18.00 10.90 12.76
N ALA A 187 18.24 9.59 12.90
CA ALA A 187 19.50 9.11 13.43
C ALA A 187 20.59 9.58 12.47
N ILE A 188 21.40 10.53 12.93
CA ILE A 188 22.60 11.05 12.25
C ILE A 188 23.65 9.95 12.18
#